data_AF-A0A2I1RFB2-F1
#
_entry.id   AF-A0A2I1RFB2-F1
#
_cell.length_a   1.000
_cell.length_b   1.000
_cell.length_c   1.000
_cell.angle_alpha   90.00
_cell.angle_beta   90.00
_cell.angle_gamma   90.00
#
_symmetry.space_group_name_H-M   'P 1'
#
loop_
_entity.id
_entity.type
_entity.pdbx_description
1 polymer ?
#
loop_
_entity_poly.entity_id
_entity_poly.type
_entity_poly.pdbx_seq_one_letter_code
_entity_poly.pdbx_strand_id
1 'polypeptide(L)'
;MLKLNKYDKAVPGKSLAGFKINDNIEKFLPLVEHYVINKEWIIDIQNSNRSVTLYEFPNGEDFYIYFKDPEVELYFCSRKLVHILVGKGYEGEIFEGNVRIGSQIREVKQDLILDEAEEVHYLMDVNGKLIDGICFIAGGYEVEEDPEAIITQVKVFKTEMLY
;
A
#
# COMPACT_ATOMS: atom_id res chain seq x y z
N MET A 1 7.82 -19.10 9.34
CA MET A 1 7.19 -18.10 10.22
C MET A 1 6.81 -16.92 9.34
N LEU A 2 5.53 -16.54 9.27
CA LEU A 2 5.12 -15.33 8.55
C LEU A 2 5.68 -14.13 9.30
N LYS A 3 6.45 -13.27 8.64
CA LYS A 3 7.06 -12.10 9.29
C LYS A 3 7.05 -10.94 8.32
N LEU A 4 6.56 -9.80 8.80
CA LEU A 4 6.73 -8.52 8.14
C LEU A 4 8.22 -8.26 7.92
N ASN A 5 8.58 -7.88 6.70
CA ASN A 5 9.95 -7.52 6.34
C ASN A 5 9.99 -6.09 5.80
N LYS A 6 10.36 -5.15 6.67
CA LYS A 6 10.43 -3.72 6.32
C LYS A 6 11.50 -3.37 5.29
N TYR A 7 12.39 -4.31 4.97
CA TYR A 7 13.48 -4.14 4.00
C TYR A 7 13.20 -4.83 2.66
N ASP A 8 12.08 -5.54 2.53
CA ASP A 8 11.77 -6.28 1.31
C ASP A 8 11.65 -5.33 0.12
N LYS A 9 12.01 -5.78 -1.08
CA LYS A 9 11.82 -4.96 -2.28
C LYS A 9 10.36 -5.07 -2.76
N ALA A 10 9.76 -3.96 -3.15
CA ALA A 10 8.44 -3.99 -3.79
C ALA A 10 8.52 -4.74 -5.13
N VAL A 11 7.52 -5.58 -5.40
CA VAL A 11 7.33 -6.22 -6.70
C VAL A 11 5.93 -5.84 -7.19
N PRO A 12 5.82 -4.94 -8.18
CA PRO A 12 4.53 -4.48 -8.70
C PRO A 12 3.57 -5.64 -9.01
N GLY A 13 2.32 -5.49 -8.56
CA GLY A 13 1.25 -6.46 -8.71
C GLY A 13 1.40 -7.76 -7.91
N LYS A 14 2.49 -7.93 -7.14
CA LYS A 14 2.86 -9.24 -6.57
C LYS A 14 3.12 -9.22 -5.07
N SER A 15 4.00 -8.35 -4.59
CA SER A 15 4.44 -8.41 -3.19
C SER A 15 5.02 -7.10 -2.67
N LEU A 16 4.85 -6.89 -1.37
CA LEU A 16 5.37 -5.74 -0.63
C LEU A 16 5.49 -6.11 0.85
N ALA A 17 6.52 -5.61 1.55
CA ALA A 17 6.78 -5.89 2.98
C ALA A 17 6.83 -7.37 3.40
N GLY A 18 7.22 -8.28 2.50
CA GLY A 18 7.23 -9.73 2.75
C GLY A 18 5.88 -10.42 2.58
N PHE A 19 4.85 -9.70 2.13
CA PHE A 19 3.50 -10.21 1.89
C PHE A 19 3.21 -10.32 0.39
N LYS A 20 2.32 -11.25 0.01
CA LYS A 20 2.01 -11.54 -1.40
C LYS A 20 0.53 -11.34 -1.69
N ILE A 21 0.25 -10.65 -2.79
CA ILE A 21 -1.10 -10.56 -3.37
C ILE A 21 -1.67 -11.97 -3.57
N ASN A 22 -2.97 -12.15 -3.34
CA ASN A 22 -3.74 -13.40 -3.30
C ASN A 22 -3.48 -14.33 -2.11
N ASP A 23 -2.63 -13.97 -1.14
CA ASP A 23 -2.58 -14.69 0.14
C ASP A 23 -3.96 -14.65 0.83
N ASN A 24 -4.33 -15.73 1.53
CA ASN A 24 -5.56 -15.77 2.35
C ASN A 24 -5.37 -15.04 3.68
N ILE A 25 -6.42 -14.36 4.16
CA ILE A 25 -6.41 -13.69 5.46
C ILE A 25 -6.05 -14.62 6.64
N GLU A 26 -6.43 -15.89 6.61
CA GLU A 26 -6.12 -16.85 7.69
C GLU A 26 -4.63 -17.15 7.85
N LYS A 27 -3.80 -16.80 6.86
CA LYS A 27 -2.34 -16.78 7.01
C LYS A 27 -1.87 -15.70 8.00
N PHE A 28 -2.63 -14.62 8.14
CA PHE A 28 -2.30 -13.42 8.92
C PHE A 28 -3.02 -13.35 10.26
N LEU A 29 -4.14 -14.06 10.43
CA LEU A 29 -4.87 -14.12 11.70
C LEU A 29 -3.98 -14.44 12.93
N PRO A 30 -2.95 -15.30 12.84
CA PRO A 30 -2.03 -15.52 13.97
C PRO A 30 -1.18 -14.30 14.36
N LEU A 31 -1.08 -13.27 13.52
CA LEU A 31 -0.37 -12.02 13.79
C LEU A 31 -1.28 -10.95 14.43
N VAL A 32 -2.59 -11.14 14.38
CA VAL A 32 -3.57 -10.15 14.82
C VAL A 32 -3.63 -10.11 16.35
N GLU A 33 -3.41 -8.92 16.92
CA GLU A 33 -3.50 -8.69 18.37
C GLU A 33 -4.87 -8.17 18.78
N HIS A 34 -5.57 -7.49 17.87
CA HIS A 34 -6.85 -6.86 18.12
C HIS A 34 -7.81 -7.02 16.94
N TYR A 35 -9.08 -7.27 17.23
CA TYR A 35 -10.14 -7.49 16.26
C TYR A 35 -11.26 -6.48 16.47
N VAL A 36 -11.63 -5.77 15.40
CA VAL A 36 -12.66 -4.73 15.39
C VAL A 36 -13.68 -5.05 14.30
N ILE A 37 -14.96 -4.95 14.62
CA ILE A 37 -16.07 -5.21 13.70
C ILE A 37 -16.95 -3.95 13.64
N ASN A 38 -17.36 -3.55 12.44
CA ASN A 38 -18.40 -2.52 12.22
C ASN A 38 -18.11 -1.15 12.90
N LYS A 39 -16.85 -0.71 12.91
CA LYS A 39 -16.45 0.62 13.37
C LYS A 39 -15.69 1.39 12.29
N GLU A 40 -15.75 2.72 12.37
CA GLU A 40 -14.94 3.61 11.54
C GLU A 40 -13.45 3.38 11.81
N TRP A 41 -12.82 2.63 10.90
CA TRP A 41 -11.45 2.15 11.02
C TRP A 41 -10.40 3.27 11.10
N ILE A 42 -10.62 4.40 10.41
CA ILE A 42 -9.68 5.52 10.32
C ILE A 42 -9.42 6.17 11.69
N ILE A 43 -10.48 6.39 12.47
CA ILE A 43 -10.39 7.06 13.78
C ILE A 43 -9.70 6.15 14.80
N ASP A 44 -9.97 4.84 14.74
CA ASP A 44 -9.36 3.87 15.64
C ASP A 44 -7.87 3.64 15.31
N ILE A 45 -7.46 3.64 14.02
CA ILE A 45 -6.04 3.51 13.64
C ILE A 45 -5.20 4.66 14.20
N GLN A 46 -5.66 5.90 14.02
CA GLN A 46 -4.90 7.09 14.45
C GLN A 46 -4.73 7.18 15.97
N ASN A 47 -5.69 6.66 16.74
CA ASN A 47 -5.70 6.72 18.20
C ASN A 47 -5.22 5.44 18.89
N SER A 48 -4.97 4.38 18.14
CA SER A 48 -4.60 3.07 18.69
C SER A 48 -3.11 2.98 19.00
N ASN A 49 -2.77 2.48 20.20
CA ASN A 49 -1.42 2.05 20.56
C ASN A 49 -1.13 0.59 20.22
N ARG A 50 -2.01 -0.08 19.46
CA ARG A 50 -1.86 -1.49 19.08
C ARG A 50 -0.88 -1.65 17.93
N SER A 51 -0.14 -2.76 17.93
CA SER A 51 0.86 -3.04 16.90
C SER A 51 0.23 -3.67 15.66
N VAL A 52 -0.74 -4.58 15.82
CA VAL A 52 -1.45 -5.22 14.70
C VAL A 52 -2.97 -5.33 14.96
N THR A 53 -3.78 -4.66 14.14
CA THR A 53 -5.25 -4.63 14.28
C THR A 53 -5.94 -5.12 13.02
N LEU A 54 -6.95 -5.98 13.16
CA LEU A 54 -7.84 -6.41 12.08
C LEU A 54 -9.18 -5.68 12.19
N TYR A 55 -9.65 -5.15 11.07
CA TYR A 55 -10.96 -4.52 10.88
C TYR A 55 -11.79 -5.33 9.90
N GLU A 56 -12.96 -5.80 10.32
CA GLU A 56 -13.96 -6.43 9.47
C GLU A 56 -15.02 -5.41 9.05
N PHE A 57 -15.27 -5.32 7.75
CA PHE A 57 -16.28 -4.42 7.19
C PHE A 57 -17.71 -4.97 7.37
N PRO A 58 -18.73 -4.10 7.37
CA PRO A 58 -20.12 -4.53 7.52
C PRO A 58 -20.64 -5.53 6.47
N ASN A 59 -19.97 -5.62 5.31
CA ASN A 59 -20.33 -6.59 4.29
C ASN A 59 -19.87 -8.02 4.61
N GLY A 60 -19.01 -8.22 5.61
CA GLY A 60 -18.46 -9.52 5.99
C GLY A 60 -17.49 -10.14 4.98
N GLU A 61 -17.14 -9.42 3.92
CA GLU A 61 -16.30 -9.89 2.80
C GLU A 61 -14.97 -9.15 2.72
N ASP A 62 -14.93 -7.90 3.17
CA ASP A 62 -13.76 -7.06 3.17
C ASP A 62 -13.13 -6.95 4.56
N PHE A 63 -11.80 -6.91 4.59
CA PHE A 63 -11.02 -6.84 5.82
C PHE A 63 -9.79 -5.96 5.63
N TYR A 64 -9.42 -5.21 6.66
CA TYR A 64 -8.09 -4.59 6.76
C TYR A 64 -7.30 -5.24 7.89
N ILE A 65 -5.99 -5.44 7.68
CA ILE A 65 -5.03 -5.64 8.76
C ILE A 65 -4.03 -4.48 8.72
N TYR A 66 -3.97 -3.73 9.81
CA TYR A 66 -3.06 -2.59 9.98
C TYR A 66 -1.91 -2.96 10.92
N PHE A 67 -0.67 -2.72 10.48
CA PHE A 67 0.54 -2.75 11.27
C PHE A 67 0.99 -1.31 11.53
N LYS A 68 1.28 -0.98 12.79
CA LYS A 68 1.65 0.39 13.18
C LYS A 68 3.12 0.73 12.96
N ASP A 69 4.03 -0.23 13.16
CA ASP A 69 5.48 -0.01 13.04
C ASP A 69 6.18 -1.22 12.40
N PRO A 70 6.59 -1.13 11.12
CA PRO A 70 6.31 -0.01 10.21
C PRO A 70 4.82 0.07 9.85
N GLU A 71 4.40 1.22 9.31
CA GLU A 71 3.05 1.41 8.77
C GLU A 71 2.85 0.50 7.56
N VAL A 72 2.00 -0.52 7.72
CA VAL A 72 1.59 -1.44 6.65
C VAL A 72 0.10 -1.69 6.74
N GLU A 73 -0.59 -1.55 5.61
CA GLU A 73 -2.00 -1.86 5.45
C GLU A 73 -2.16 -3.02 4.48
N LEU A 74 -2.90 -4.04 4.91
CA LEU A 74 -3.27 -5.19 4.10
C LEU A 74 -4.77 -5.19 3.90
N TYR A 75 -5.22 -5.07 2.66
CA TYR A 75 -6.64 -5.15 2.34
C TYR A 75 -6.99 -6.46 1.69
N PHE A 76 -8.03 -7.09 2.22
CA PHE A 76 -8.55 -8.33 1.74
C PHE A 76 -9.96 -8.12 1.20
N CYS A 77 -10.23 -8.67 0.02
CA CYS A 77 -11.56 -8.77 -0.56
C CYS A 77 -11.88 -10.24 -0.80
N SER A 78 -13.06 -10.69 -0.37
CA SER A 78 -13.43 -12.12 -0.29
C SER A 78 -12.29 -12.98 0.28
N ARG A 79 -11.71 -12.49 1.39
CA ARG A 79 -10.60 -13.12 2.14
C ARG A 79 -9.26 -13.24 1.40
N LYS A 80 -9.10 -12.64 0.21
CA LYS A 80 -7.85 -12.61 -0.56
C LYS A 80 -7.19 -11.24 -0.47
N LEU A 81 -5.89 -11.21 -0.22
CA LEU A 81 -5.10 -9.97 -0.20
C LEU A 81 -5.08 -9.35 -1.60
N VAL A 82 -5.71 -8.20 -1.79
CA VAL A 82 -5.82 -7.53 -3.09
C VAL A 82 -5.01 -6.25 -3.17
N HIS A 83 -4.67 -5.62 -2.04
CA HIS A 83 -3.65 -4.58 -2.02
C HIS A 83 -2.86 -4.55 -0.71
N ILE A 84 -1.63 -4.06 -0.82
CA ILE A 84 -0.69 -3.84 0.27
C ILE A 84 -0.24 -2.38 0.15
N LEU A 85 -0.41 -1.59 1.21
CA LEU A 85 0.13 -0.24 1.30
C LEU A 85 1.19 -0.21 2.40
N VAL A 86 2.27 0.53 2.15
CA VAL A 86 3.30 0.81 3.18
C VAL A 86 3.57 2.29 3.25
N GLY A 87 3.91 2.76 4.45
CA GLY A 87 4.24 4.14 4.74
C GLY A 87 5.44 4.25 5.66
N LYS A 88 5.30 5.06 6.71
CA LYS A 88 6.38 5.41 7.62
C LYS A 88 7.02 4.16 8.24
N GLY A 89 8.36 4.15 8.29
CA GLY A 89 9.16 3.06 8.87
C GLY A 89 9.47 1.93 7.90
N TYR A 90 8.88 1.92 6.70
CA TYR A 90 9.31 1.03 5.62
C TYR A 90 10.64 1.49 5.04
N GLU A 91 11.60 0.57 4.88
CA GLU A 91 12.98 0.86 4.46
C GLU A 91 13.37 0.16 3.16
N GLY A 92 12.49 -0.66 2.60
CA GLY A 92 12.69 -1.38 1.34
C GLY A 92 12.66 -0.45 0.12
N GLU A 93 13.35 -0.88 -0.94
CA GLU A 93 13.25 -0.23 -2.26
C GLU A 93 11.84 -0.44 -2.82
N ILE A 94 11.16 0.65 -3.19
CA ILE A 94 9.79 0.63 -3.70
C ILE A 94 9.73 0.68 -5.23
N PHE A 95 10.78 1.20 -5.88
CA PHE A 95 10.91 1.23 -7.33
C PHE A 95 12.39 1.28 -7.74
N GLU A 96 12.67 0.99 -9.01
CA GLU A 96 14.04 0.98 -9.53
C GLU A 96 14.77 2.31 -9.33
N GLY A 97 16.11 2.26 -9.30
CA GLY A 97 16.92 3.45 -9.00
C GLY A 97 16.99 3.77 -7.51
N ASN A 98 16.67 2.81 -6.62
CA ASN A 98 16.73 2.97 -5.17
C ASN A 98 15.71 3.98 -4.60
N VAL A 99 14.56 4.14 -5.28
CA VAL A 99 13.43 4.94 -4.77
C VAL A 99 12.87 4.26 -3.52
N ARG A 100 12.57 5.05 -2.48
CA ARG A 100 12.06 4.59 -1.18
C ARG A 100 10.97 5.53 -0.66
N ILE A 101 10.29 5.13 0.41
CA ILE A 101 9.49 6.08 1.20
C ILE A 101 10.41 7.23 1.66
N GLY A 102 9.98 8.47 1.44
CA GLY A 102 10.76 9.68 1.70
C GLY A 102 11.57 10.19 0.50
N SER A 103 11.67 9.44 -0.60
CA SER A 103 12.20 9.95 -1.87
C SER A 103 11.29 11.04 -2.46
N GLN A 104 11.86 11.91 -3.28
CA GLN A 104 11.08 12.85 -4.08
C GLN A 104 10.45 12.15 -5.28
N ILE A 105 9.26 12.56 -5.69
CA ILE A 105 8.53 11.92 -6.79
C ILE A 105 9.30 11.98 -8.11
N ARG A 106 10.08 13.05 -8.36
CA ARG A 106 10.97 13.18 -9.53
C ARG A 106 12.10 12.15 -9.62
N GLU A 107 12.35 11.39 -8.55
CA GLU A 107 13.31 10.29 -8.56
C GLU A 107 12.77 9.07 -9.34
N VAL A 108 11.44 8.93 -9.42
CA VAL A 108 10.80 7.96 -10.30
C VAL A 108 11.02 8.42 -11.75
N LYS A 109 11.85 7.69 -12.50
CA LYS A 109 12.23 8.03 -13.89
C LYS A 109 11.24 7.58 -14.94
N GLN A 110 10.24 6.81 -14.53
CA GLN A 110 9.13 6.41 -15.37
C GLN A 110 8.09 7.54 -15.37
N ASP A 111 7.40 7.71 -16.49
CA ASP A 111 6.28 8.66 -16.58
C ASP A 111 5.18 8.28 -15.58
N LEU A 112 4.56 9.31 -14.99
CA LEU A 112 3.51 9.19 -14.00
C LEU A 112 2.27 9.96 -14.46
N ILE A 113 1.09 9.50 -14.06
CA ILE A 113 -0.17 10.24 -14.20
C ILE A 113 -0.83 10.38 -12.84
N LEU A 114 -1.28 11.58 -12.51
CA LEU A 114 -2.05 11.84 -11.30
C LEU A 114 -3.51 11.43 -11.49
N ASP A 115 -4.02 10.67 -10.53
CA ASP A 115 -5.45 10.60 -10.24
C ASP A 115 -5.77 11.64 -9.16
N GLU A 116 -6.30 12.78 -9.58
CA GLU A 116 -6.60 13.91 -8.69
C GLU A 116 -7.67 13.56 -7.64
N ALA A 117 -8.56 12.61 -7.94
CA ALA A 117 -9.64 12.25 -7.02
C ALA A 117 -9.10 11.47 -5.81
N GLU A 118 -8.05 10.68 -6.03
CA GLU A 118 -7.42 9.83 -5.02
C GLU A 118 -6.07 10.38 -4.51
N GLU A 119 -5.55 11.44 -5.13
CA GLU A 119 -4.21 12.00 -4.89
C GLU A 119 -3.09 10.96 -5.04
N VAL A 120 -3.17 10.17 -6.12
CA VAL A 120 -2.31 9.00 -6.38
C VAL A 120 -1.63 9.13 -7.75
N HIS A 121 -0.32 8.87 -7.79
CA HIS A 121 0.45 8.81 -9.03
C HIS A 121 0.61 7.36 -9.53
N TYR A 122 0.10 7.07 -10.72
CA TYR A 122 0.24 5.77 -11.38
C TYR A 122 1.36 5.77 -12.42
N LEU A 123 2.06 4.65 -12.55
CA LEU A 123 3.09 4.46 -13.57
C LEU A 123 2.48 4.36 -14.97
N MET A 124 3.19 4.94 -15.94
CA MET A 124 2.88 4.85 -17.37
C MET A 124 4.03 4.19 -18.11
N ASP A 125 3.76 3.30 -19.05
CA ASP A 125 4.77 2.71 -19.92
C ASP A 125 5.22 3.69 -21.00
N VAL A 126 6.24 3.30 -21.77
CA VAL A 126 6.79 4.12 -22.87
C VAL A 126 5.80 4.44 -23.99
N ASN A 127 4.64 3.78 -24.02
CA ASN A 127 3.56 4.04 -24.96
C ASN A 127 2.42 4.86 -24.34
N GLY A 128 2.59 5.37 -23.11
CA GLY A 128 1.56 6.09 -22.38
C GLY A 128 0.42 5.19 -21.90
N LYS A 129 0.68 3.91 -21.63
CA LYS A 129 -0.30 2.99 -21.03
C LYS A 129 0.00 2.78 -19.55
N LEU A 130 -1.03 2.78 -18.71
CA LEU A 130 -0.91 2.45 -17.28
C LEU A 130 -0.16 1.12 -17.07
N ILE A 131 0.87 1.18 -16.23
CA ILE A 131 1.56 0.01 -15.67
C ILE A 131 0.89 -0.28 -14.33
N ASP A 132 0.01 -1.27 -14.36
CA ASP A 132 -0.74 -1.65 -13.18
C ASP A 132 0.12 -2.32 -12.10
N GLY A 133 -0.37 -2.21 -10.87
CA GLY A 133 0.12 -3.00 -9.75
C GLY A 133 1.08 -2.27 -8.82
N ILE A 134 1.39 -1.01 -9.07
CA ILE A 134 1.99 -0.11 -8.09
C ILE A 134 1.56 1.33 -8.33
N CYS A 135 1.35 2.09 -7.25
CA CYS A 135 1.15 3.53 -7.32
C CYS A 135 1.76 4.22 -6.09
N PHE A 136 2.05 5.51 -6.23
CA PHE A 136 2.72 6.33 -5.23
C PHE A 136 1.75 7.38 -4.70
N ILE A 137 1.87 7.72 -3.42
CA ILE A 137 1.15 8.83 -2.80
C ILE A 137 2.19 9.87 -2.43
N ALA A 138 2.18 10.98 -3.18
CA ALA A 138 3.14 12.07 -3.06
C ALA A 138 2.45 13.44 -3.19
N GLY A 139 1.26 13.58 -2.60
CA GLY A 139 0.44 14.80 -2.71
C GLY A 139 -0.45 14.83 -3.97
N GLY A 140 -1.28 15.88 -4.08
CA GLY A 140 -2.32 16.00 -5.12
C GLY A 140 -1.95 16.91 -6.30
N TYR A 141 -0.68 16.97 -6.68
CA TYR A 141 -0.20 17.78 -7.81
C TYR A 141 0.54 16.92 -8.83
N GLU A 142 0.50 17.33 -10.10
CA GLU A 142 1.28 16.67 -11.14
C GLU A 142 2.78 16.80 -10.86
N VAL A 143 3.58 15.88 -11.38
CA VAL A 143 5.03 15.86 -11.13
C VAL A 143 5.71 17.12 -11.68
N GLU A 144 5.20 17.69 -12.77
CA GLU A 144 5.67 18.94 -13.35
C GLU A 144 5.35 20.17 -12.48
N GLU A 145 4.27 20.09 -11.68
CA GLU A 145 3.83 21.17 -10.81
C GLU A 145 4.56 21.16 -9.47
N ASP A 146 4.80 19.98 -8.88
CA ASP A 146 5.60 19.81 -7.67
C ASP A 146 6.55 18.59 -7.75
N PRO A 147 7.70 18.72 -8.42
CA PRO A 147 8.66 17.63 -8.55
C PRO A 147 9.37 17.27 -7.23
N GLU A 148 9.32 18.15 -6.23
CA GLU A 148 9.94 17.93 -4.92
C GLU A 148 9.01 17.24 -3.93
N ALA A 149 7.77 16.96 -4.32
CA ALA A 149 6.80 16.27 -3.48
C ALA A 149 7.35 14.92 -3.00
N ILE A 150 7.11 14.62 -1.72
CA ILE A 150 7.70 13.46 -1.05
C ILE A 150 6.75 12.28 -1.13
N ILE A 151 7.27 11.13 -1.56
CA ILE A 151 6.54 9.86 -1.52
C ILE A 151 6.35 9.49 -0.04
N THR A 152 5.11 9.61 0.44
CA THR A 152 4.75 9.29 1.82
C THR A 152 4.28 7.85 1.97
N GLN A 153 3.63 7.32 0.94
CA GLN A 153 3.14 5.95 0.90
C GLN A 153 3.27 5.35 -0.50
N VAL A 154 3.30 4.02 -0.58
CA VAL A 154 3.24 3.27 -1.83
C VAL A 154 2.26 2.12 -1.67
N LYS A 155 1.52 1.82 -2.74
CA LYS A 155 0.52 0.76 -2.78
C LYS A 155 0.87 -0.22 -3.89
N VAL A 156 0.96 -1.50 -3.56
CA VAL A 156 1.01 -2.61 -4.52
C VAL A 156 -0.35 -3.28 -4.52
N PHE A 157 -0.96 -3.46 -5.70
CA PHE A 157 -2.34 -3.92 -5.82
C PHE A 157 -2.55 -4.91 -6.96
N LYS A 158 -3.65 -5.66 -6.91
CA LYS A 158 -4.04 -6.59 -7.97
C LYS A 158 -4.60 -5.81 -9.18
N THR A 159 -4.01 -6.06 -10.34
CA THR A 159 -4.33 -5.45 -11.64
C THR A 159 -5.77 -5.65 -12.11
N GLU A 160 -6.38 -6.79 -11.79
CA GLU A 160 -7.69 -7.20 -12.32
C GLU A 160 -8.90 -6.53 -11.63
N MET A 161 -8.68 -5.57 -10.73
CA MET A 161 -9.75 -4.88 -9.98
C MET A 161 -10.11 -3.50 -10.57
N LEU A 162 -9.42 -3.06 -11.63
CA LEU A 162 -9.74 -1.82 -12.35
C LEU A 162 -10.73 -2.09 -13.50
N TYR A 163 -11.94 -2.58 -13.18
CA TYR A 163 -13.06 -2.69 -14.12
C TYR A 163 -14.40 -2.47 -13.44
#